data_AF-A0A6G0VMY6-F1
#
_entry.id   AF-A0A6G0VMY6-F1
#
_cell.length_a   1.000
_cell.length_b   1.000
_cell.length_c   1.000
_cell.angle_alpha   90.00
_cell.angle_beta   90.00
_cell.angle_gamma   90.00
#
_symmetry.space_group_name_H-M   'P 1'
#
loop_
_entity.id
_entity.type
_entity.pdbx_description
1 polymer ?
#
loop_
_entity_poly.entity_id
_entity_poly.type
_entity_poly.pdbx_seq_one_letter_code
_entity_poly.pdbx_strand_id
1 'polypeptide(L)'
;MFTAFLTRNELDEALVTVVKSTKSLFYPELIRELKTQSVVHNKGLARLCPFLDDKLVIRVGGRLQNLNLRDDQKHPILLPKNCNLALLIASYWHVFAFRAGPRLMT
;
A
#
# COMPACT_ATOMS: atom_id res chain seq x y z
N MET A 1 -14.30 13.89 -20.24
CA MET A 1 -14.69 13.31 -21.54
C MET A 1 -14.35 11.83 -21.44
N PHE A 2 -15.34 10.95 -21.26
CA PHE A 2 -15.09 9.51 -21.06
C PHE A 2 -14.71 8.89 -22.41
N THR A 3 -13.50 8.36 -22.52
CA THR A 3 -13.05 7.61 -23.70
C THR A 3 -13.68 6.21 -23.68
N ALA A 4 -13.92 5.62 -24.85
CA ALA A 4 -14.55 4.29 -24.99
C ALA A 4 -13.73 3.14 -24.39
N PHE A 5 -12.49 3.40 -23.98
CA PHE A 5 -11.58 2.45 -23.33
C PHE A 5 -10.91 3.12 -22.14
N LEU A 6 -10.65 2.36 -21.06
CA LEU A 6 -9.86 2.82 -19.93
C LEU A 6 -8.40 2.96 -20.34
N THR A 7 -7.84 4.15 -20.11
CA THR A 7 -6.42 4.41 -20.24
C THR A 7 -5.66 3.91 -19.00
N ARG A 8 -4.36 3.67 -19.16
CA ARG A 8 -3.47 3.33 -18.03
C ARG A 8 -3.52 4.40 -16.93
N ASN A 9 -3.56 5.67 -17.33
CA ASN A 9 -3.58 6.77 -16.37
C ASN A 9 -4.86 6.77 -15.54
N GLU A 10 -6.03 6.53 -16.15
CA GLU A 10 -7.29 6.39 -15.43
C GLU A 10 -7.29 5.20 -14.47
N LEU A 11 -6.68 4.08 -14.85
CA LEU A 11 -6.52 2.92 -13.97
C LEU A 11 -5.61 3.24 -12.78
N ASP A 12 -4.50 3.93 -13.01
CA ASP A 12 -3.56 4.33 -11.95
C ASP A 12 -4.23 5.31 -10.98
N GLU A 13 -5.00 6.28 -11.47
CA GLU A 13 -5.77 7.20 -10.64
C GLU A 13 -6.88 6.50 -9.85
N ALA A 14 -7.60 5.57 -10.49
CA ALA A 14 -8.63 4.77 -9.82
C ALA A 14 -8.02 3.93 -8.69
N LEU A 15 -6.86 3.30 -8.93
CA LEU A 15 -6.14 2.53 -7.91
C LEU A 15 -5.74 3.41 -6.73
N VAL A 16 -5.14 4.57 -6.99
CA VAL A 16 -4.76 5.54 -5.94
C VAL A 16 -5.99 5.98 -5.14
N THR A 17 -7.12 6.21 -5.81
CA THR A 17 -8.39 6.58 -5.17
C THR A 17 -8.89 5.49 -4.25
N VAL A 18 -8.93 4.24 -4.71
CA VAL A 18 -9.34 3.09 -3.89
C VAL A 18 -8.42 2.92 -2.67
N VAL A 19 -7.10 3.09 -2.84
CA VAL A 19 -6.13 3.03 -1.74
C VAL A 19 -6.41 4.12 -0.71
N LYS A 20 -6.65 5.37 -1.15
CA LYS A 20 -6.98 6.50 -0.27
C LYS A 20 -8.27 6.26 0.52
N SER A 21 -9.34 5.86 -0.16
CA SER A 21 -10.63 5.57 0.48
C SER A 21 -10.52 4.44 1.51
N THR A 22 -9.80 3.36 1.16
CA THR A 22 -9.54 2.24 2.07
C THR A 22 -8.81 2.71 3.34
N LYS A 23 -7.80 3.56 3.20
CA LYS A 23 -7.02 4.03 4.36
C LYS A 23 -7.84 4.91 5.30
N SER A 24 -8.66 5.80 4.73
CA SER A 24 -9.54 6.65 5.55
C SER A 24 -10.51 5.82 6.39
N LEU A 25 -10.93 4.66 5.91
CA LEU A 25 -11.84 3.77 6.62
C LEU A 25 -11.13 2.96 7.73
N PHE A 26 -9.93 2.43 7.44
CA PHE A 26 -9.27 1.46 8.33
C PHE A 26 -8.21 2.07 9.27
N TYR A 27 -7.64 3.22 8.92
CA TYR A 27 -6.55 3.86 9.66
C TYR A 27 -6.79 5.34 10.00
N PRO A 28 -8.00 5.76 10.43
CA PRO A 28 -8.28 7.18 10.70
C PRO A 28 -7.35 7.75 11.77
N GLU A 29 -7.14 7.03 12.89
CA GLU A 29 -6.25 7.47 13.96
C GLU A 29 -4.80 7.56 13.52
N LEU A 30 -4.30 6.55 12.80
CA LEU A 30 -2.93 6.59 12.29
C LEU A 30 -2.73 7.75 11.31
N ILE A 31 -3.71 8.06 10.45
CA ILE A 31 -3.62 9.22 9.56
C ILE A 31 -3.55 10.51 10.37
N ARG A 32 -4.38 10.64 11.41
CA ARG A 32 -4.37 11.80 12.31
C ARG A 32 -3.00 11.95 12.97
N GLU A 33 -2.49 10.86 13.55
CA GLU A 33 -1.18 10.84 14.23
C GLU A 33 -0.04 11.25 13.31
N LEU A 34 -0.01 10.72 12.09
CA LEU A 34 1.03 11.04 11.10
C LEU A 34 0.92 12.49 10.60
N LYS A 35 -0.29 13.02 10.44
CA LYS A 35 -0.50 14.43 10.05
C LYS A 35 -0.07 15.41 11.15
N THR A 36 -0.33 15.07 12.42
CA THR A 36 0.05 15.91 13.56
C THR A 36 1.48 15.67 14.05
N GLN A 37 2.23 14.80 13.37
CA GLN A 37 3.57 14.36 13.77
C GLN A 37 3.62 13.87 15.23
N SER A 38 2.54 13.24 15.69
CA SER A 38 2.46 12.69 17.04
C SER A 38 2.94 11.24 17.08
N VAL A 39 3.14 10.73 18.28
CA VAL A 39 3.49 9.31 18.50
C VAL A 39 2.39 8.41 17.95
N VAL A 40 2.79 7.36 17.24
CA VAL A 40 1.88 6.29 16.79
C VAL A 40 1.62 5.34 17.96
N HIS A 41 0.40 5.33 18.50
CA HIS A 41 0.10 4.57 19.73
C HIS A 41 -0.01 3.07 19.49
N ASN A 42 -0.45 2.66 18.29
CA ASN A 42 -0.51 1.25 17.94
C ASN A 42 0.91 0.69 17.76
N LYS A 43 1.41 -0.02 18.77
CA LYS A 43 2.77 -0.60 18.77
C LYS A 43 3.05 -1.47 17.54
N GLY A 44 2.06 -2.21 17.04
CA GLY A 44 2.21 -3.03 15.84
C GLY A 44 2.47 -2.18 14.60
N LEU A 45 1.73 -1.08 14.44
CA LEU A 45 1.92 -0.13 13.34
C LEU A 45 3.19 0.69 13.52
N ALA A 46 3.50 1.16 14.74
CA ALA A 46 4.70 1.94 15.03
C ALA A 46 6.00 1.20 14.64
N ARG A 47 6.05 -0.13 14.83
CA ARG A 47 7.18 -0.97 14.41
C ARG A 47 7.42 -1.00 12.90
N LEU A 48 6.41 -0.63 12.10
CA LEU A 48 6.53 -0.51 10.65
C LEU A 48 7.06 0.88 10.23
N CYS A 49 7.38 1.76 11.18
CA CYS A 49 7.82 3.14 10.96
C CYS A 49 6.97 3.85 9.88
N PRO A 50 5.65 3.94 10.06
CA PRO A 50 4.76 4.41 9.02
C PRO A 50 4.93 5.91 8.80
N PHE A 51 4.80 6.36 7.56
CA PHE A 51 4.84 7.78 7.18
C PHE A 51 3.90 8.07 6.01
N LEU A 52 3.57 9.35 5.78
CA LEU A 52 2.80 9.77 4.61
C LEU A 52 3.75 10.19 3.48
N ASP A 53 3.51 9.67 2.28
CA ASP A 53 4.22 10.11 1.07
C ASP A 53 3.58 11.36 0.43
N ASP A 54 4.17 11.83 -0.66
CA ASP A 54 3.69 12.99 -1.43
C ASP A 54 2.27 12.82 -1.97
N LYS A 55 1.78 11.57 -2.08
CA LYS A 55 0.42 11.23 -2.52
C LYS A 55 -0.55 11.10 -1.34
N LEU A 56 -0.13 11.42 -0.12
CA LEU A 56 -0.86 11.24 1.15
C LEU A 56 -1.24 9.78 1.41
N VAL A 57 -0.39 8.86 0.98
CA VAL A 57 -0.54 7.42 1.14
C VAL A 57 0.40 6.95 2.25
N ILE A 58 -0.14 6.20 3.24
CA ILE A 58 0.70 5.62 4.30
C ILE A 58 1.66 4.57 3.72
N ARG A 59 2.95 4.75 3.93
CA ARG A 59 4.02 3.80 3.54
C ARG A 59 4.78 3.29 4.75
N VAL A 60 5.47 2.17 4.56
CA VAL A 60 6.30 1.51 5.58
C VAL A 60 7.74 2.03 5.49
N GLY A 61 8.37 2.27 6.63
CA GLY A 61 9.77 2.68 6.74
C GLY A 61 10.67 1.63 7.39
N GLY A 62 11.90 2.02 7.71
CA GLY A 62 12.80 1.24 8.55
C GLY A 62 13.66 0.22 7.78
N ARG A 63 13.28 -1.06 7.84
CA ARG A 63 14.20 -2.19 7.53
C ARG A 63 14.92 -2.12 6.18
N LEU A 64 14.28 -1.59 5.14
CA LEU A 64 14.85 -1.53 3.78
C LEU A 64 15.49 -0.17 3.43
N GLN A 65 15.54 0.77 4.38
CA GLN A 65 15.99 2.14 4.14
C GLN A 65 17.43 2.23 3.60
N ASN A 66 18.30 1.33 4.07
CA ASN A 66 19.72 1.32 3.70
C ASN A 66 20.04 0.45 2.48
N LEU A 67 19.04 -0.17 1.84
CA LEU A 67 19.28 -1.00 0.65
C LEU A 67 19.30 -0.14 -0.62
N ASN A 68 20.08 -0.58 -1.61
CA ASN A 68 20.10 0.02 -2.94
C ASN A 68 18.92 -0.47 -3.79
N LEU A 69 17.71 -0.10 -3.36
CA LEU A 69 16.44 -0.40 -4.04
C LEU A 69 15.78 0.90 -4.52
N ARG A 70 14.79 0.79 -5.40
CA ARG A 70 13.93 1.94 -5.73
C ARG A 70 13.05 2.31 -4.54
N ASP A 71 12.69 3.59 -4.39
CA ASP A 71 11.93 4.06 -3.22
C ASP A 71 10.59 3.33 -3.03
N ASP A 72 9.88 3.00 -4.10
CA ASP A 72 8.64 2.21 -4.01
C ASP A 72 8.86 0.79 -3.46
N GLN A 73 10.05 0.23 -3.65
CA GLN A 73 10.42 -1.07 -3.10
C GLN A 73 10.91 -0.95 -1.65
N LYS A 74 11.60 0.14 -1.30
CA LYS A 74 12.01 0.42 0.08
C LYS A 74 10.83 0.74 0.97
N HIS A 75 9.85 1.46 0.42
CA HIS A 75 8.73 2.04 1.13
C HIS A 75 7.39 1.54 0.57
N PRO A 76 7.06 0.25 0.76
CA PRO A 76 5.82 -0.30 0.24
C PRO A 76 4.60 0.36 0.91
N ILE A 77 3.49 0.38 0.17
CA ILE A 77 2.21 0.90 0.63
C ILE A 77 1.70 0.03 1.78
N LEU A 78 1.38 0.64 2.91
CA LEU A 78 0.71 -0.05 4.01
C LEU A 78 -0.77 -0.24 3.66
N LEU A 79 -1.20 -1.50 3.54
CA LEU A 79 -2.60 -1.87 3.28
C LEU A 79 -3.20 -2.61 4.48
N PRO A 80 -4.47 -2.34 4.85
CA PRO A 80 -5.16 -3.12 5.85
C PRO A 80 -5.35 -4.57 5.42
N LYS A 81 -5.07 -5.52 6.32
CA LYS A 81 -5.26 -6.95 6.06
C LYS A 81 -6.68 -7.29 5.60
N ASN A 82 -7.68 -6.61 6.16
CA ASN A 82 -9.09 -6.94 5.98
C ASN A 82 -9.77 -6.09 4.90
N CYS A 83 -9.01 -5.38 4.04
CA CYS A 83 -9.61 -4.63 2.95
C CYS A 83 -9.74 -5.49 1.68
N ASN A 84 -10.75 -5.20 0.87
CA ASN A 84 -10.99 -5.92 -0.38
C ASN A 84 -9.80 -5.83 -1.34
N LEU A 85 -9.10 -4.69 -1.36
CA LEU A 85 -7.91 -4.51 -2.20
C LEU A 85 -6.79 -5.49 -1.83
N ALA A 86 -6.49 -5.67 -0.54
CA ALA A 86 -5.49 -6.62 -0.08
C ALA A 86 -5.89 -8.06 -0.44
N LEU A 87 -7.18 -8.40 -0.30
CA LEU A 87 -7.71 -9.71 -0.71
C LEU A 87 -7.55 -9.93 -2.22
N LEU A 88 -7.91 -8.96 -3.06
CA LEU A 88 -7.78 -9.07 -4.51
C LEU A 88 -6.32 -9.24 -4.94
N ILE A 89 -5.39 -8.48 -4.35
CA ILE A 89 -3.96 -8.61 -4.61
C ILE A 89 -3.47 -10.00 -4.20
N ALA A 90 -3.83 -10.47 -3.00
CA ALA A 90 -3.44 -11.79 -2.51
C ALA A 90 -4.01 -12.91 -3.39
N SER A 91 -5.28 -12.82 -3.78
CA SER A 91 -5.94 -13.78 -4.66
C SER A 91 -5.31 -13.82 -6.06
N TYR A 92 -4.98 -12.66 -6.63
CA TYR A 92 -4.28 -12.58 -7.91
C TYR A 92 -2.95 -13.33 -7.85
N TRP A 93 -2.13 -13.03 -6.84
CA TRP A 93 -0.83 -13.67 -6.69
C TRP A 93 -0.95 -15.14 -6.31
N HIS A 94 -1.97 -15.54 -5.55
CA HIS A 94 -2.25 -16.94 -5.25
C HIS A 94 -2.51 -17.73 -6.53
N VAL A 95 -3.40 -17.25 -7.40
CA VAL A 95 -3.71 -17.89 -8.69
C VAL A 95 -2.51 -17.86 -9.63
N PHE A 96 -1.80 -16.72 -9.70
CA PHE A 96 -0.63 -16.57 -10.56
C PHE A 96 0.52 -17.51 -10.14
N ALA A 97 0.85 -17.53 -8.84
CA ALA A 97 1.94 -18.35 -8.31
C ALA A 97 1.63 -19.84 -8.39
N PHE A 98 0.37 -20.24 -8.14
CA PHE A 98 -0.05 -21.63 -8.31
C PHE A 98 0.08 -22.10 -9.76
N ARG A 99 -0.16 -21.23 -10.74
CA ARG A 99 -0.07 -21.56 -12.17
C ARG A 99 1.35 -21.70 -12.70
N ALA A 100 2.33 -21.04 -12.10
CA ALA A 100 3.70 -21.05 -12.63
C ALA A 100 4.68 -21.96 -11.85
N GLY A 101 4.15 -22.81 -10.96
CA GLY A 101 4.90 -23.89 -10.31
C GLY A 101 5.87 -23.42 -9.19
N PRO A 102 6.54 -24.36 -8.49
CA PRO A 102 7.29 -24.08 -7.26
C PRO A 102 8.58 -23.23 -7.40
N ARG A 103 8.89 -22.66 -8.58
CA ARG A 103 10.17 -21.96 -8.86
C ARG A 103 10.06 -20.44 -9.10
N LEU A 104 8.95 -19.80 -8.77
CA LEU A 104 8.73 -18.37 -9.05
C LEU A 104 9.36 -17.38 -8.05
N MET A 105 9.81 -17.85 -6.89
CA MET A 105 10.22 -16.99 -5.76
C MET A 105 11.69 -17.25 -5.39
N THR A 106 12.58 -17.17 -6.38
CA THR A 106 14.04 -17.04 -6.18
C THR A 106 14.51 -15.83 -6.95
#